data_AF-A0A2S7PMZ7-F1
#
_entry.id   AF-A0A2S7PMZ7-F1
#
_cell.length_a   1.000
_cell.length_b   1.000
_cell.length_c   1.000
_cell.angle_alpha   90.00
_cell.angle_beta   90.00
_cell.angle_gamma   90.00
#
_symmetry.space_group_name_H-M   'P 1'
#
loop_
_entity.id
_entity.type
_entity.pdbx_description
1 polymer ?
#
loop_
_entity_poly.entity_id
_entity_poly.type
_entity_poly.pdbx_seq_one_letter_code
_entity_poly.pdbx_strand_id
1 'polypeptide(L)'
;MSFLRNPATLLAINLATLFGVAGGTYNLRSHMIELSEDHEARMDELEGTLRGHIGLIEDALDRLEGKPSQNKMDQYYGKRARDEKEK
;
A
#
# COMPACT_ATOMS: atom_id res chain seq x y z
N MET A 1 -47.84 25.27 -6.07
CA MET A 1 -46.47 25.85 -6.15
C MET A 1 -45.47 24.72 -6.00
N SER A 2 -44.59 24.48 -6.97
CA SER A 2 -43.66 23.34 -6.95
C SER A 2 -42.55 23.54 -5.90
N PHE A 3 -42.45 22.62 -4.93
CA PHE A 3 -41.50 22.66 -3.81
C PHE A 3 -40.03 22.69 -4.27
N LEU A 4 -39.75 22.17 -5.47
CA LEU A 4 -38.42 22.13 -6.09
C LEU A 4 -38.02 23.43 -6.80
N ARG A 5 -38.93 24.42 -6.89
CA ARG A 5 -38.64 25.75 -7.44
C ARG A 5 -38.40 26.81 -6.38
N ASN A 6 -38.44 26.44 -5.09
CA ASN A 6 -38.17 27.36 -4.00
C ASN A 6 -36.64 27.49 -3.80
N PRO A 7 -36.06 28.70 -3.87
CA PRO A 7 -34.62 28.88 -3.68
C PRO A 7 -34.12 28.40 -2.31
N ALA A 8 -34.95 28.49 -1.26
CA ALA A 8 -34.57 28.01 0.07
C ALA A 8 -34.48 26.49 0.16
N THR A 9 -35.34 25.75 -0.55
CA THR A 9 -35.29 24.27 -0.56
C THR A 9 -34.11 23.79 -1.39
N LEU A 10 -33.80 24.46 -2.50
CA LEU A 10 -32.60 24.18 -3.29
C LEU A 10 -31.32 24.45 -2.50
N LEU A 11 -31.24 25.56 -1.76
CA LEU A 11 -30.10 25.85 -0.88
C LEU A 11 -29.92 24.76 0.18
N ALA A 12 -31.01 24.36 0.85
CA ALA A 12 -30.97 23.33 1.88
C ALA A 12 -30.50 21.97 1.34
N ILE A 13 -30.96 21.57 0.15
CA ILE A 13 -30.52 20.33 -0.51
C ILE A 13 -29.03 20.41 -0.86
N ASN A 14 -28.56 21.51 -1.46
CA ASN A 14 -27.15 21.65 -1.83
C ASN A 14 -26.23 21.63 -0.59
N LEU A 15 -26.63 22.28 0.51
CA LEU A 15 -25.89 22.23 1.76
C LEU A 15 -25.87 20.82 2.34
N ALA A 16 -27.01 20.12 2.36
CA ALA A 16 -27.08 18.73 2.83
C ALA A 16 -26.19 17.79 1.99
N THR A 17 -26.17 17.96 0.67
CA THR A 17 -25.27 17.20 -0.21
C THR A 17 -23.81 17.53 0.06
N LEU A 18 -23.47 18.81 0.22
CA LEU A 18 -22.10 19.23 0.52
C LEU A 18 -21.60 18.65 1.85
N PHE A 19 -22.42 18.72 2.90
CA PHE A 19 -22.08 18.13 4.21
C PHE A 19 -22.06 16.60 4.16
N GLY A 20 -22.96 15.97 3.40
CA GLY A 20 -22.97 14.53 3.19
C GLY A 20 -21.70 14.04 2.48
N VAL A 21 -21.28 14.73 1.42
CA VAL A 21 -20.03 14.42 0.71
C VAL A 21 -18.83 14.70 1.59
N ALA A 22 -18.74 15.88 2.22
CA ALA A 22 -17.60 16.23 3.07
C ALA A 22 -17.46 15.27 4.28
N GLY A 23 -18.57 14.96 4.95
CA GLY A 23 -18.61 14.02 6.06
C GLY A 23 -18.29 12.59 5.64
N GLY A 24 -18.82 12.15 4.50
CA GLY A 24 -18.52 10.84 3.91
C GLY A 24 -17.04 10.70 3.57
N THR A 25 -16.46 11.69 2.89
CA THR A 25 -15.03 11.69 2.53
C THR A 25 -14.14 11.72 3.77
N TYR A 26 -14.51 12.47 4.82
CA TYR A 26 -13.76 12.49 6.07
C TYR A 26 -13.77 11.13 6.78
N ASN A 27 -14.93 10.46 6.82
CA ASN A 27 -15.06 9.14 7.44
C ASN A 27 -14.32 8.06 6.63
N LEU A 28 -14.43 8.08 5.30
CA LEU A 28 -13.72 7.15 4.43
C LEU A 28 -12.20 7.33 4.50
N ARG A 29 -11.72 8.56 4.76
CA ARG A 29 -10.29 8.86 4.85
C ARG A 29 -9.60 8.07 5.97
N SER A 30 -10.21 7.94 7.16
CA SER A 30 -9.60 7.19 8.25
C SER A 30 -9.48 5.69 7.91
N HIS A 31 -10.52 5.12 7.30
CA HIS A 31 -10.50 3.72 6.88
C HIS A 31 -9.51 3.45 5.73
N MET A 32 -9.34 4.40 4.81
CA MET A 32 -8.34 4.26 3.76
C MET A 32 -6.91 4.24 4.30
N ILE A 33 -6.62 5.02 5.35
CA ILE A 33 -5.29 5.06 5.97
C ILE A 33 -5.00 3.73 6.66
N GLU A 34 -5.91 3.26 7.51
CA GLU A 34 -5.78 1.96 8.18
C GLU A 34 -5.63 0.81 7.17
N LEU A 35 -6.43 0.83 6.11
CA LEU A 35 -6.35 -0.17 5.05
C LEU A 35 -5.00 -0.11 4.30
N SER A 36 -4.45 1.09 4.08
CA SER A 36 -3.13 1.22 3.45
C SER A 36 -2.01 0.68 4.34
N GLU A 37 -2.08 0.90 5.66
CA GLU A 37 -1.12 0.39 6.62
C GLU A 37 -1.17 -1.16 6.71
N ASP A 38 -2.36 -1.76 6.76
CA ASP A 38 -2.51 -3.23 6.75
C ASP A 38 -2.02 -3.84 5.42
N HIS A 39 -2.27 -3.17 4.29
CA HIS A 39 -1.72 -3.63 3.01
C HIS A 39 -0.20 -3.53 2.95
N GLU A 40 0.37 -2.44 3.45
CA GLU A 40 1.82 -2.26 3.51
C GLU A 40 2.46 -3.35 4.38
N ALA A 41 1.91 -3.63 5.56
CA ALA A 41 2.37 -4.69 6.44
C ALA A 41 2.30 -6.08 5.76
N ARG A 42 1.19 -6.40 5.09
CA ARG A 42 1.05 -7.66 4.34
C ARG A 42 2.02 -7.77 3.18
N MET A 43 2.27 -6.67 2.48
CA MET A 43 3.21 -6.64 1.36
C MET A 43 4.66 -6.83 1.84
N ASP A 44 5.03 -6.25 2.99
CA ASP A 44 6.35 -6.46 3.61
C ASP A 44 6.53 -7.92 4.06
N GLU A 45 5.52 -8.52 4.70
CA GLU A 45 5.53 -9.94 5.04
C GLU A 45 5.70 -10.82 3.79
N LEU A 46 4.94 -10.54 2.73
CA LEU A 46 5.05 -11.26 1.45
C LEU A 46 6.43 -11.07 0.81
N GLU A 47 7.00 -9.86 0.82
CA GLU A 47 8.34 -9.61 0.31
C GLU A 47 9.42 -10.35 1.13
N GLY A 48 9.29 -10.37 2.45
CA GLY A 48 10.15 -11.15 3.34
C GLY A 48 10.13 -12.64 3.01
N THR A 49 8.93 -13.21 2.79
CA THR A 49 8.80 -14.62 2.39
C THR A 49 9.38 -14.88 1.01
N LEU A 50 9.15 -13.98 0.04
CA LEU A 50 9.68 -14.10 -1.32
C LEU A 50 11.21 -14.07 -1.30
N ARG A 51 11.81 -13.17 -0.53
CA ARG A 51 13.27 -13.09 -0.35
C ARG A 51 13.83 -14.38 0.26
N GLY A 52 13.13 -14.97 1.23
CA GLY A 52 13.49 -16.28 1.79
C GLY A 52 13.48 -17.40 0.74
N HIS A 53 12.43 -17.46 -0.08
CA HIS A 53 12.32 -18.46 -1.16
C HIS A 53 13.40 -18.28 -2.22
N ILE A 54 13.72 -17.04 -2.60
CA ILE A 54 14.80 -16.78 -3.58
C ILE A 54 16.14 -17.23 -3.01
N GLY A 55 16.41 -17.01 -1.72
CA GLY A 55 17.61 -17.53 -1.06
C GLY A 55 17.73 -19.05 -1.11
N LEU A 56 16.61 -19.79 -0.92
CA LEU A 56 16.58 -21.25 -1.05
C LEU A 56 16.84 -21.72 -2.49
N ILE A 57 16.29 -20.99 -3.47
CA ILE A 57 16.49 -21.29 -4.90
C ILE A 57 17.95 -21.05 -5.30
N GLU A 58 18.56 -19.96 -4.81
CA GLU A 58 19.98 -19.69 -5.08
C GLU A 58 20.91 -20.73 -4.43
N ASP A 59 20.66 -21.14 -3.19
CA ASP A 59 21.44 -22.22 -2.56
C ASP A 59 21.27 -23.55 -3.34
N ALA A 60 20.07 -23.85 -3.82
CA ALA A 60 19.84 -25.01 -4.67
C ALA A 60 20.58 -24.92 -6.02
N LEU A 61 20.58 -23.75 -6.66
CA LEU A 61 21.32 -23.47 -7.89
C LEU A 61 22.83 -23.58 -7.66
N ASP A 62 23.37 -23.05 -6.57
CA ASP A 62 24.79 -23.13 -6.23
C ASP A 62 25.26 -24.57 -6.04
N ARG A 63 24.44 -25.39 -5.38
CA ARG A 63 24.69 -26.83 -5.23
C ARG A 63 24.67 -27.58 -6.56
N LEU A 64 23.81 -27.17 -7.50
CA LEU A 64 23.73 -27.75 -8.85
C LEU A 64 24.89 -27.28 -9.75
N GLU A 65 25.33 -26.03 -9.64
CA GLU A 65 26.42 -25.47 -10.45
C GLU A 65 27.82 -25.78 -9.90
N GLY A 66 27.93 -26.23 -8.64
CA GLY A 66 29.19 -26.62 -8.01
C GLY A 66 30.19 -25.48 -7.83
N LYS A 67 29.75 -24.21 -7.93
CA LYS A 67 30.58 -23.01 -7.75
C LYS A 67 30.21 -22.33 -6.44
N PRO A 68 31.17 -22.02 -5.55
CA PRO A 68 30.88 -21.31 -4.31
C PRO A 68 30.43 -19.88 -4.60
N SER A 69 29.22 -19.53 -4.16
CA SER A 69 28.63 -18.20 -4.39
C SER A 69 29.41 -17.10 -3.69
N GLN A 70 29.84 -16.13 -4.50
CA GLN A 70 30.39 -14.86 -4.04
C GLN A 70 29.24 -13.89 -3.74
N ASN A 71 28.66 -13.91 -2.53
CA ASN A 71 27.91 -12.79 -1.92
C ASN A 71 26.91 -12.04 -2.82
N LYS A 72 26.29 -12.69 -3.83
CA LYS A 72 25.40 -12.01 -4.78
C LYS A 72 24.09 -11.57 -4.10
N MET A 73 23.58 -12.38 -3.17
CA MET A 73 22.43 -12.04 -2.32
C MET A 73 22.62 -10.76 -1.52
N ASP A 74 23.73 -10.65 -0.79
CA ASP A 74 24.03 -9.47 0.01
C ASP A 74 24.23 -8.22 -0.86
N GLN A 75 24.80 -8.37 -2.06
CA GLN A 75 24.99 -7.24 -2.97
C GLN A 75 23.68 -6.75 -3.61
N TYR A 76 22.79 -7.65 -4.04
CA TYR A 76 21.56 -7.25 -4.74
C TYR A 76 20.45 -6.83 -3.76
N TYR A 77 20.27 -7.55 -2.66
CA TYR A 77 19.19 -7.27 -1.71
C TYR A 77 19.62 -6.41 -0.53
N GLY A 78 20.89 -6.47 -0.11
CA GLY A 78 21.43 -5.59 0.94
C GLY A 78 21.57 -4.13 0.49
N LYS A 79 21.74 -3.86 -0.82
CA LYS A 79 21.74 -2.50 -1.36
C LYS A 79 20.34 -1.88 -1.41
N ARG A 80 19.31 -2.62 -1.86
CA ARG A 80 17.92 -2.11 -1.87
C ARG A 80 17.42 -1.70 -0.47
N ALA A 81 17.68 -2.53 0.54
CA ALA A 81 17.29 -2.23 1.93
C ALA A 81 18.05 -1.03 2.55
N ARG A 82 19.16 -0.58 1.95
CA ARG A 82 19.86 0.66 2.36
C ARG A 82 19.30 1.87 1.63
N ASP A 83 18.99 1.73 0.34
CA ASP A 83 18.42 2.82 -0.46
C ASP A 83 17.02 3.24 0.04
N GLU A 84 16.27 2.32 0.66
CA GLU A 84 14.99 2.62 1.34
C GLU A 84 15.15 3.44 2.64
N LYS A 85 16.33 3.39 3.30
CA LYS A 85 16.59 4.15 4.53
C LYS A 85 17.12 5.55 4.29
N GLU A 86 17.51 5.88 3.05
CA GLU A 86 18.01 7.21 2.67
C GLU A 86 16.93 8.13 2.07
N LYS A 87 15.67 7.66 1.99
CA LYS A 87 14.50 8.46 1.58
C LYS A 87 13.63 8.83 2.78
#